data_AF-A2EG26-F1
#
_entry.id   AF-A2EG26-F1
#
_cell.length_a   1.000
_cell.length_b   1.000
_cell.length_c   1.000
_cell.angle_alpha   90.00
_cell.angle_beta   90.00
_cell.angle_gamma   90.00
#
_symmetry.space_group_name_H-M   'P 1'
#
loop_
_entity.id
_entity.type
_entity.pdbx_description
1 polymer ?
#
loop_
_entity_poly.entity_id
_entity_poly.type
_entity_poly.pdbx_seq_one_letter_code
_entity_poly.pdbx_strand_id
1 'polypeptide(L)'
;MTNAGVNIDYKSIADDVDSWHNNENFFKVRTPNQLIQILDLCKLPTKYFVDIFDNIHKLNSEYSNDDENEILKHSSIKEPENFDLCFEVLKRISNIIKIHPLTVTVDTISKQKAKFISDIENNLKKHLEHKYKQQIIDLKKQIENLMHQNLNLKREISDQNEKNSSEIHELLQRLEQYQNQIQDLEHQNNEFQSIIIKKTTEIKEIQHNFRRKDKMMKDQLLKFEENIKQFEDKMKKEKEDLISQHNKEIEEIKSKNMETTKKMLTKYKAKLEKDFEEKTKANNLNILKSFEKLTETIIKNHNEEIEQMRAELQQKIDIKAQKHTKENEEIQNLKKLIEGKNSSSNKPRRLRRSHRSRPVSGAQSLIEGELPPENSSVIMESQSILTTEGNSMIELPFEHLDPIPPSPAGKVRRKVRSPKQ
;
A
#
# COMPACT_ATOMS: atom_id res chain seq x y z
N MET A 1 -64.91 -65.32 123.58
CA MET A 1 -64.18 -64.25 124.28
C MET A 1 -64.76 -62.92 123.84
N THR A 2 -65.05 -62.01 124.76
CA THR A 2 -65.44 -60.62 124.41
C THR A 2 -64.17 -59.82 124.12
N ASN A 3 -63.86 -59.60 122.85
CA ASN A 3 -62.73 -58.76 122.47
C ASN A 3 -62.96 -57.34 123.01
N ALA A 4 -61.95 -56.77 123.67
CA ALA A 4 -61.97 -55.37 124.07
C ALA A 4 -62.14 -54.49 122.81
N GLY A 5 -62.91 -53.41 122.93
CA GLY A 5 -63.31 -52.58 121.79
C GLY A 5 -62.14 -51.80 121.17
N VAL A 6 -61.38 -52.46 120.29
CA VAL A 6 -60.45 -51.78 119.38
C VAL A 6 -61.29 -50.94 118.43
N ASN A 7 -61.18 -49.61 118.55
CA ASN A 7 -61.84 -48.69 117.63
C ASN A 7 -61.10 -48.72 116.29
N ILE A 8 -61.73 -49.28 115.26
CA ILE A 8 -61.13 -49.44 113.93
C ILE A 8 -61.48 -48.21 113.09
N ASP A 9 -60.45 -47.51 112.60
CA ASP A 9 -60.64 -46.42 111.63
C ASP A 9 -60.90 -47.00 110.23
N TYR A 10 -62.16 -47.29 109.94
CA TYR A 10 -62.58 -47.78 108.63
C TYR A 10 -62.33 -46.76 107.50
N LYS A 11 -62.24 -45.46 107.80
CA LYS A 11 -61.96 -44.43 106.79
C LYS A 11 -60.50 -44.47 106.36
N SER A 12 -59.57 -44.50 107.32
CA SER A 12 -58.14 -44.68 107.03
C SER A 12 -57.85 -45.98 106.28
N ILE A 13 -58.65 -47.03 106.51
CA ILE A 13 -58.59 -48.27 105.71
C ILE A 13 -59.17 -48.08 104.30
N ALA A 14 -60.33 -47.44 104.15
CA ALA A 14 -60.97 -47.20 102.85
C ALA A 14 -60.15 -46.28 101.93
N ASP A 15 -59.48 -45.27 102.50
CA ASP A 15 -58.59 -44.36 101.78
C ASP A 15 -57.31 -45.06 101.27
N ASP A 16 -56.95 -46.25 101.80
CA ASP A 16 -55.75 -47.06 101.45
C ASP A 16 -56.10 -48.37 100.70
N VAL A 17 -57.11 -48.33 99.81
CA VAL A 17 -57.57 -49.51 99.05
C VAL A 17 -56.47 -50.22 98.24
N ASP A 18 -55.46 -49.48 97.79
CA ASP A 18 -54.31 -49.98 97.05
C ASP A 18 -53.53 -51.05 97.83
N SER A 19 -53.48 -50.96 99.17
CA SER A 19 -52.73 -51.91 100.01
C SER A 19 -53.43 -53.24 100.29
N TRP A 20 -54.75 -53.33 100.03
CA TRP A 20 -55.55 -54.47 100.48
C TRP A 20 -56.57 -55.07 99.51
N HIS A 21 -56.95 -54.41 98.40
CA HIS A 21 -57.93 -54.96 97.45
C HIS A 21 -57.63 -56.40 96.99
N ASN A 22 -56.34 -56.74 96.84
CA ASN A 22 -55.86 -58.06 96.41
C ASN A 22 -55.39 -58.97 97.57
N ASN A 23 -55.47 -58.52 98.83
CA ASN A 23 -54.83 -59.17 99.98
C ASN A 23 -55.78 -60.14 100.68
N GLU A 24 -55.71 -61.43 100.35
CA GLU A 24 -56.57 -62.48 100.92
C GLU A 24 -56.64 -62.45 102.47
N ASN A 25 -55.52 -62.18 103.15
CA ASN A 25 -55.45 -62.12 104.61
C ASN A 25 -56.18 -60.91 105.22
N PHE A 26 -56.36 -59.82 104.45
CA PHE A 26 -57.16 -58.67 104.88
C PHE A 26 -58.63 -59.05 105.08
N PHE A 27 -59.16 -59.89 104.19
CA PHE A 27 -60.53 -60.38 104.26
C PHE A 27 -60.68 -61.37 105.41
N LYS A 28 -59.84 -62.42 105.49
CA LYS A 28 -59.90 -63.46 106.55
C LYS A 28 -60.04 -62.97 108.00
N VAL A 29 -59.50 -61.79 108.31
CA VAL A 29 -59.55 -61.19 109.66
C VAL A 29 -60.71 -60.21 109.87
N ARG A 30 -61.64 -60.07 108.90
CA ARG A 30 -62.75 -59.11 108.90
C ARG A 30 -64.10 -59.79 108.72
N THR A 31 -65.02 -59.47 109.62
CA THR A 31 -66.43 -59.85 109.53
C THR A 31 -67.14 -59.12 108.37
N PRO A 32 -68.26 -59.65 107.84
CA PRO A 32 -69.04 -59.00 106.77
C PRO A 32 -69.38 -57.53 107.07
N ASN A 33 -69.84 -57.24 108.29
CA ASN A 33 -70.16 -55.89 108.74
C ASN A 33 -68.96 -54.92 108.70
N GLN A 34 -67.74 -55.41 108.91
CA GLN A 34 -66.53 -54.60 108.83
C GLN A 34 -66.14 -54.32 107.37
N LEU A 35 -66.36 -55.28 106.46
CA LEU A 35 -66.16 -55.05 105.03
C LEU A 35 -67.20 -54.05 104.48
N ILE A 36 -68.47 -54.17 104.87
CA ILE A 36 -69.53 -53.20 104.54
C ILE A 36 -69.13 -51.79 104.96
N GLN A 37 -68.70 -51.60 106.23
CA GLN A 37 -68.30 -50.29 106.77
C GLN A 37 -67.06 -49.68 106.09
N ILE A 38 -66.23 -50.50 105.42
CA ILE A 38 -65.10 -50.02 104.60
C ILE A 38 -65.58 -49.69 103.18
N LEU A 39 -66.39 -50.56 102.57
CA LEU A 39 -66.84 -50.40 101.18
C LEU A 39 -67.83 -49.25 100.98
N ASP A 40 -68.67 -48.94 101.98
CA ASP A 40 -69.55 -47.74 101.98
C ASP A 40 -68.76 -46.42 101.83
N LEU A 41 -67.48 -46.42 102.24
CA LEU A 41 -66.57 -45.27 102.14
C LEU A 41 -65.73 -45.31 100.85
N CYS A 42 -65.67 -46.46 100.16
CA CYS A 42 -64.85 -46.66 98.97
C CYS A 42 -65.55 -46.19 97.68
N LYS A 43 -64.75 -45.71 96.72
CA LYS A 43 -65.14 -45.57 95.31
C LYS A 43 -64.14 -46.31 94.44
N LEU A 44 -64.41 -47.59 94.23
CA LEU A 44 -63.49 -48.56 93.66
C LEU A 44 -63.25 -48.31 92.16
N PRO A 45 -61.99 -48.35 91.67
CA PRO A 45 -61.68 -48.68 90.28
C PRO A 45 -62.35 -50.00 89.86
N THR A 46 -62.60 -50.18 88.56
CA THR A 46 -63.33 -51.35 88.07
C THR A 46 -62.54 -52.63 88.36
N LYS A 47 -61.20 -52.56 88.23
CA LYS A 47 -60.30 -53.67 88.55
C LYS A 47 -60.36 -54.08 90.03
N TYR A 48 -60.28 -53.12 90.96
CA TYR A 48 -60.26 -53.44 92.41
C TYR A 48 -61.58 -54.03 92.89
N PHE A 49 -62.71 -53.63 92.31
CA PHE A 49 -63.99 -54.31 92.54
C PHE A 49 -63.91 -55.80 92.17
N VAL A 50 -63.37 -56.13 90.99
CA VAL A 50 -63.18 -57.54 90.58
C VAL A 50 -62.25 -58.25 91.56
N ASP A 51 -61.07 -57.70 91.86
CA ASP A 51 -60.09 -58.30 92.78
C ASP A 51 -60.68 -58.58 94.18
N ILE A 52 -61.48 -57.64 94.73
CA ILE A 52 -62.15 -57.74 96.04
C ILE A 52 -63.17 -58.88 96.05
N PHE A 53 -64.12 -58.92 95.10
CA PHE A 53 -65.11 -59.99 95.03
C PHE A 53 -64.54 -61.31 94.51
N ASP A 54 -63.33 -61.31 93.93
CA ASP A 54 -62.59 -62.53 93.66
C ASP A 54 -61.99 -63.12 94.94
N ASN A 55 -61.57 -62.28 95.89
CA ASN A 55 -61.05 -62.72 97.19
C ASN A 55 -62.13 -63.13 98.19
N ILE A 56 -63.22 -62.36 98.32
CA ILE A 56 -64.37 -62.73 99.17
C ILE A 56 -64.92 -64.10 98.77
N HIS A 57 -65.11 -64.34 97.46
CA HIS A 57 -65.62 -65.61 96.95
C HIS A 57 -64.64 -66.79 97.08
N LYS A 58 -63.31 -66.56 97.04
CA LYS A 58 -62.34 -67.63 97.37
C LYS A 58 -62.50 -68.09 98.82
N LEU A 59 -62.96 -67.20 99.69
CA LEU A 59 -63.24 -67.43 101.11
C LEU A 59 -64.70 -67.86 101.37
N ASN A 60 -65.27 -68.69 100.47
CA ASN A 60 -66.57 -69.37 100.61
C ASN A 60 -66.73 -70.22 101.89
N SER A 61 -65.66 -70.43 102.68
CA SER A 61 -65.68 -71.07 104.01
C SER A 61 -65.92 -70.09 105.16
N GLU A 62 -65.81 -68.78 104.91
CA GLU A 62 -65.83 -67.70 105.91
C GLU A 62 -66.98 -66.71 105.64
N TYR A 63 -67.34 -66.50 104.36
CA TYR A 63 -68.50 -65.72 103.94
C TYR A 63 -69.60 -66.63 103.39
N SER A 64 -70.84 -66.41 103.82
CA SER A 64 -71.99 -67.04 103.18
C SER A 64 -72.37 -66.34 101.87
N ASN A 65 -73.27 -66.95 101.10
CA ASN A 65 -73.80 -66.33 99.89
C ASN A 65 -74.58 -65.05 100.22
N ASP A 66 -75.19 -64.98 101.40
CA ASP A 66 -75.97 -63.82 101.84
C ASP A 66 -75.04 -62.68 102.31
N ASP A 67 -73.90 -63.02 102.93
CA ASP A 67 -72.83 -62.06 103.24
C ASP A 67 -72.22 -61.47 101.96
N GLU A 68 -71.88 -62.31 100.97
CA GLU A 68 -71.35 -61.83 99.67
C GLU A 68 -72.36 -60.92 98.97
N ASN A 69 -73.66 -61.25 99.03
CA ASN A 69 -74.74 -60.41 98.49
C ASN A 69 -74.95 -59.09 99.27
N GLU A 70 -74.73 -59.07 100.59
CA GLU A 70 -74.85 -57.83 101.37
C GLU A 70 -73.63 -56.91 101.14
N ILE A 71 -72.41 -57.45 101.21
CA ILE A 71 -71.16 -56.73 100.92
C ILE A 71 -71.21 -56.15 99.49
N LEU A 72 -71.82 -56.85 98.53
CA LEU A 72 -72.02 -56.37 97.16
C LEU A 72 -72.88 -55.10 97.08
N LYS A 73 -73.97 -54.98 97.87
CA LYS A 73 -74.87 -53.81 97.87
C LYS A 73 -74.16 -52.53 98.36
N HIS A 74 -73.21 -52.70 99.27
CA HIS A 74 -72.42 -51.61 99.86
C HIS A 74 -71.15 -51.27 99.07
N SER A 75 -70.94 -51.89 97.90
CA SER A 75 -69.76 -51.63 97.06
C SER A 75 -70.05 -50.66 95.91
N SER A 76 -69.30 -49.56 95.83
CA SER A 76 -69.46 -48.54 94.79
C SER A 76 -68.30 -48.53 93.81
N ILE A 77 -68.59 -48.67 92.51
CA ILE A 77 -67.60 -48.48 91.43
C ILE A 77 -67.59 -47.00 91.04
N LYS A 78 -66.40 -46.41 90.97
CA LYS A 78 -66.18 -44.99 90.65
C LYS A 78 -66.58 -44.67 89.21
N GLU A 79 -65.86 -45.23 88.25
CA GLU A 79 -66.06 -45.07 86.81
C GLU A 79 -65.59 -46.36 86.09
N PRO A 80 -66.24 -46.76 84.97
CA PRO A 80 -65.85 -47.93 84.19
C PRO A 80 -64.60 -47.68 83.33
N GLU A 81 -63.51 -48.42 83.59
CA GLU A 81 -62.23 -48.25 82.89
C GLU A 81 -62.28 -48.73 81.42
N ASN A 82 -62.88 -49.89 81.16
CA ASN A 82 -63.13 -50.41 79.82
C ASN A 82 -64.31 -51.39 79.80
N PHE A 83 -64.87 -51.64 78.61
CA PHE A 83 -66.03 -52.51 78.43
C PHE A 83 -65.83 -53.97 78.85
N ASP A 84 -64.60 -54.50 78.79
CA ASP A 84 -64.35 -55.91 79.12
C ASP A 84 -64.36 -56.13 80.64
N LEU A 85 -63.76 -55.20 81.40
CA LEU A 85 -63.91 -55.13 82.86
C LEU A 85 -65.37 -54.91 83.27
N CYS A 86 -66.15 -54.12 82.53
CA CYS A 86 -67.60 -54.00 82.77
C CYS A 86 -68.33 -55.33 82.58
N PHE A 87 -68.00 -56.12 81.55
CA PHE A 87 -68.61 -57.44 81.36
C PHE A 87 -68.16 -58.43 82.44
N GLU A 88 -66.92 -58.35 82.92
CA GLU A 88 -66.42 -59.14 84.03
C GLU A 88 -67.14 -58.82 85.35
N VAL A 89 -67.30 -57.53 85.68
CA VAL A 89 -68.11 -57.04 86.81
C VAL A 89 -69.56 -57.51 86.71
N LEU A 90 -70.22 -57.32 85.56
CA LEU A 90 -71.61 -57.75 85.36
C LEU A 90 -71.75 -59.27 85.46
N LYS A 91 -70.77 -60.03 84.97
CA LYS A 91 -70.72 -61.50 85.12
C LYS A 91 -70.53 -61.91 86.58
N ARG A 92 -69.73 -61.17 87.36
CA ARG A 92 -69.57 -61.38 88.80
C ARG A 92 -70.87 -61.16 89.56
N ILE A 93 -71.48 -59.98 89.38
CA ILE A 93 -72.80 -59.62 89.95
C ILE A 93 -73.85 -60.68 89.58
N SER A 94 -73.87 -61.12 88.32
CA SER A 94 -74.79 -62.14 87.84
C SER A 94 -74.60 -63.51 88.51
N ASN A 95 -73.35 -63.89 88.81
CA ASN A 95 -73.04 -65.14 89.52
C ASN A 95 -73.43 -65.05 91.01
N ILE A 96 -73.16 -63.92 91.67
CA ILE A 96 -73.46 -63.70 93.11
C ILE A 96 -74.98 -63.69 93.37
N ILE A 97 -75.73 -62.94 92.55
CA ILE A 97 -77.20 -62.82 92.65
C ILE A 97 -77.91 -63.96 91.88
N LYS A 98 -77.16 -64.80 91.15
CA LYS A 98 -77.63 -65.98 90.40
C LYS A 98 -78.67 -65.68 89.31
N ILE A 99 -78.63 -64.48 88.75
CA ILE A 99 -79.58 -64.00 87.72
C ILE A 99 -79.15 -64.53 86.34
N HIS A 100 -79.51 -65.78 86.02
CA HIS A 100 -79.15 -66.42 84.75
C HIS A 100 -79.38 -65.56 83.48
N PRO A 101 -80.49 -64.80 83.33
CA PRO A 101 -80.68 -63.89 82.18
C PRO A 101 -79.59 -62.82 82.01
N LEU A 102 -78.99 -62.35 83.11
CA LEU A 102 -77.91 -61.34 83.05
C LEU A 102 -76.62 -61.97 82.52
N THR A 103 -76.25 -63.18 82.95
CA THR A 103 -75.09 -63.92 82.39
C THR A 103 -75.27 -64.16 80.89
N VAL A 104 -76.46 -64.61 80.46
CA VAL A 104 -76.77 -64.84 79.04
C VAL A 104 -76.71 -63.53 78.25
N THR A 105 -77.17 -62.41 78.81
CA THR A 105 -77.10 -61.09 78.18
C THR A 105 -75.65 -60.62 78.03
N VAL A 106 -74.83 -60.72 79.08
CA VAL A 106 -73.40 -60.35 79.08
C VAL A 106 -72.62 -61.18 78.05
N ASP A 107 -72.77 -62.51 78.06
CA ASP A 107 -72.10 -63.38 77.10
C ASP A 107 -72.57 -63.13 75.65
N THR A 108 -73.83 -62.70 75.46
CA THR A 108 -74.37 -62.33 74.13
C THR A 108 -73.79 -61.01 73.62
N ILE A 109 -73.76 -59.96 74.45
CA ILE A 109 -73.20 -58.65 74.07
C ILE A 109 -71.69 -58.77 73.84
N SER A 110 -70.97 -59.54 74.66
CA SER A 110 -69.54 -59.81 74.47
C SER A 110 -69.26 -60.49 73.12
N LYS A 111 -70.05 -61.52 72.74
CA LYS A 111 -69.97 -62.17 71.42
C LYS A 111 -70.32 -61.20 70.27
N GLN A 112 -71.31 -60.33 70.45
CA GLN A 112 -71.66 -59.30 69.46
C GLN A 112 -70.54 -58.27 69.29
N LYS A 113 -69.92 -57.80 70.37
CA LYS A 113 -68.74 -56.90 70.34
C LYS A 113 -67.58 -57.55 69.58
N ALA A 114 -67.21 -58.79 69.93
CA ALA A 114 -66.12 -59.51 69.28
C ALA A 114 -66.37 -59.68 67.77
N LYS A 115 -67.61 -60.04 67.38
CA LYS A 115 -68.01 -60.12 65.97
C LYS A 115 -67.90 -58.75 65.28
N PHE A 116 -68.44 -57.69 65.89
CA PHE A 116 -68.45 -56.33 65.33
C PHE A 116 -67.04 -55.78 65.10
N ILE A 117 -66.12 -56.01 66.04
CA ILE A 117 -64.69 -55.69 65.86
C ILE A 117 -64.10 -56.45 64.68
N SER A 118 -64.32 -57.77 64.59
CA SER A 118 -63.83 -58.57 63.46
C SER A 118 -64.43 -58.15 62.11
N ASP A 119 -65.71 -57.79 62.07
CA ASP A 119 -66.37 -57.27 60.87
C ASP A 119 -65.76 -55.91 60.45
N ILE A 120 -65.43 -55.03 61.41
CA ILE A 120 -64.71 -53.76 61.15
C ILE A 120 -63.30 -54.04 60.62
N GLU A 121 -62.51 -54.87 61.28
CA GLU A 121 -61.13 -55.21 60.87
C GLU A 121 -61.09 -55.81 59.46
N ASN A 122 -61.99 -56.74 59.16
CA ASN A 122 -62.11 -57.34 57.83
C ASN A 122 -62.50 -56.32 56.77
N ASN A 123 -63.39 -55.37 57.08
CA ASN A 123 -63.79 -54.32 56.14
C ASN A 123 -62.70 -53.25 55.94
N LEU A 124 -61.99 -52.87 57.01
CA LEU A 124 -60.81 -52.00 56.95
C LEU A 124 -59.72 -52.64 56.08
N LYS A 125 -59.42 -53.93 56.30
CA LYS A 125 -58.46 -54.70 55.50
C LYS A 125 -58.84 -54.74 54.03
N LYS A 126 -60.10 -55.09 53.70
CA LYS A 126 -60.61 -55.07 52.31
C LYS A 126 -60.47 -53.69 51.66
N HIS A 127 -60.80 -52.62 52.38
CA HIS A 127 -60.69 -51.24 51.88
C HIS A 127 -59.23 -50.84 51.62
N LEU A 128 -58.31 -51.16 52.53
CA LEU A 128 -56.88 -50.92 52.37
C LEU A 128 -56.30 -51.73 51.21
N GLU A 129 -56.62 -53.02 51.12
CA GLU A 129 -56.22 -53.87 49.98
C GLU A 129 -56.72 -53.30 48.65
N HIS A 130 -57.98 -52.87 48.57
CA HIS A 130 -58.54 -52.24 47.36
C HIS A 130 -57.80 -50.95 47.02
N LYS A 131 -57.55 -50.08 48.01
CA LYS A 131 -56.81 -48.82 47.83
C LYS A 131 -55.40 -49.06 47.30
N TYR A 132 -54.65 -50.01 47.85
CA TYR A 132 -53.32 -50.36 47.37
C TYR A 132 -53.35 -51.02 45.98
N LYS A 133 -54.30 -51.93 45.72
CA LYS A 133 -54.50 -52.55 44.39
C LYS A 133 -54.77 -51.48 43.32
N GLN A 134 -55.61 -50.48 43.62
CA GLN A 134 -55.88 -49.36 42.72
C GLN A 134 -54.64 -48.48 42.50
N GLN A 135 -53.92 -48.10 43.56
CA GLN A 135 -52.67 -47.34 43.44
C GLN A 135 -51.63 -48.06 42.58
N ILE A 136 -51.50 -49.38 42.71
CA ILE A 136 -50.60 -50.19 41.87
C ILE A 136 -51.05 -50.18 40.39
N ILE A 137 -52.36 -50.24 40.11
CA ILE A 137 -52.88 -50.16 38.74
C ILE A 137 -52.58 -48.79 38.12
N ASP A 138 -52.78 -47.70 38.86
CA ASP A 138 -52.57 -46.36 38.31
C ASP A 138 -51.09 -46.00 38.18
N LEU A 139 -50.22 -46.48 39.08
CA LEU A 139 -48.76 -46.40 38.91
C LEU A 139 -48.28 -47.22 37.69
N LYS A 140 -48.84 -48.41 37.43
CA LYS A 140 -48.53 -49.18 36.22
C LYS A 140 -48.87 -48.41 34.94
N LYS A 141 -50.04 -47.79 34.86
CA LYS A 141 -50.43 -46.92 33.73
C LYS A 141 -49.50 -45.72 33.57
N GLN A 142 -49.03 -45.11 34.67
CA GLN A 142 -48.06 -44.01 34.60
C GLN A 142 -46.71 -44.49 34.03
N ILE A 143 -46.22 -45.65 34.46
CA ILE A 143 -44.99 -46.27 33.94
C ILE A 143 -45.13 -46.60 32.45
N GLU A 144 -46.24 -47.20 32.04
CA GLU A 144 -46.55 -47.53 30.64
C GLU A 144 -46.56 -46.27 29.74
N ASN A 145 -47.24 -45.20 30.17
CA ASN A 145 -47.22 -43.91 29.47
C ASN A 145 -45.80 -43.32 29.36
N LEU A 146 -44.99 -43.40 30.43
CA LEU A 146 -43.60 -42.94 30.42
C LEU A 146 -42.71 -43.81 29.51
N MET A 147 -42.97 -45.12 29.41
CA MET A 147 -42.27 -46.00 28.47
C MET A 147 -42.58 -45.63 27.02
N HIS A 148 -43.86 -45.37 26.68
CA HIS A 148 -44.23 -44.90 25.35
C HIS A 148 -43.62 -43.52 25.00
N GLN A 149 -43.58 -42.58 25.95
CA GLN A 149 -42.90 -41.29 25.75
C GLN A 149 -41.40 -41.46 25.48
N ASN A 150 -40.71 -42.32 26.24
CA ASN A 150 -39.29 -42.62 26.02
C ASN A 150 -39.04 -43.33 24.68
N LEU A 151 -39.96 -44.16 24.20
CA LEU A 151 -39.85 -44.80 22.88
C LEU A 151 -40.03 -43.80 21.73
N ASN A 152 -40.93 -42.82 21.87
CA ASN A 152 -41.09 -41.76 20.87
C ASN A 152 -39.87 -40.84 20.82
N LEU A 153 -39.38 -40.36 21.97
CA LEU A 153 -38.16 -39.54 22.04
C LEU A 153 -36.94 -40.26 21.44
N LYS A 154 -36.82 -41.58 21.60
CA LYS A 154 -35.76 -42.38 20.97
C LYS A 154 -35.88 -42.43 19.44
N ARG A 155 -37.09 -42.40 18.88
CA ARG A 155 -37.30 -42.29 17.43
C ARG A 155 -36.93 -40.89 16.94
N GLU A 156 -37.48 -39.85 17.56
CA GLU A 156 -37.18 -38.45 17.22
C GLU A 156 -35.66 -38.15 17.21
N ILE A 157 -34.90 -38.71 18.16
CA ILE A 157 -33.43 -38.62 18.18
C ILE A 157 -32.78 -39.42 17.04
N SER A 158 -33.30 -40.60 16.70
CA SER A 158 -32.81 -41.42 15.58
C SER A 158 -33.03 -40.72 14.24
N ASP A 159 -34.26 -40.25 14.00
CA ASP A 159 -34.68 -39.58 12.77
C ASP A 159 -33.87 -38.28 12.56
N GLN A 160 -33.62 -37.52 13.63
CA GLN A 160 -32.79 -36.31 13.58
C GLN A 160 -31.30 -36.64 13.36
N ASN A 161 -30.78 -37.74 13.91
CA ASN A 161 -29.41 -38.18 13.65
C ASN A 161 -29.21 -38.64 12.20
N GLU A 162 -30.18 -39.34 11.62
CA GLU A 162 -30.17 -39.73 10.20
C GLU A 162 -30.19 -38.49 9.30
N LYS A 163 -31.08 -37.53 9.58
CA LYS A 163 -31.12 -36.23 8.88
C LYS A 163 -29.79 -35.46 8.97
N ASN A 164 -29.21 -35.34 10.17
CA ASN A 164 -27.91 -34.70 10.36
C ASN A 164 -26.80 -35.44 9.59
N SER A 165 -26.85 -36.77 9.52
CA SER A 165 -25.88 -37.57 8.77
C SER A 165 -25.98 -37.36 7.25
N SER A 166 -27.19 -37.15 6.73
CA SER A 166 -27.40 -36.79 5.31
C SER A 166 -26.82 -35.40 5.01
N GLU A 167 -27.13 -34.40 5.84
CA GLU A 167 -26.63 -33.03 5.68
C GLU A 167 -25.09 -32.98 5.75
N ILE A 168 -24.47 -33.73 6.67
CA ILE A 168 -23.01 -33.87 6.73
C ILE A 168 -22.46 -34.53 5.46
N HIS A 169 -23.11 -35.56 4.93
CA HIS A 169 -22.65 -36.23 3.71
C HIS A 169 -22.73 -35.33 2.47
N GLU A 170 -23.81 -34.57 2.30
CA GLU A 170 -23.96 -33.58 1.23
C GLU A 170 -22.89 -32.47 1.32
N LEU A 171 -22.60 -31.98 2.52
CA LEU A 171 -21.53 -31.00 2.75
C LEU A 171 -20.14 -31.57 2.42
N LEU A 172 -19.87 -32.84 2.73
CA LEU A 172 -18.62 -33.51 2.38
C LEU A 172 -18.46 -33.68 0.86
N GLN A 173 -19.49 -34.13 0.15
CA GLN A 173 -19.46 -34.20 -1.32
C GLN A 173 -19.21 -32.82 -1.94
N ARG A 174 -19.80 -31.76 -1.39
CA ARG A 174 -19.61 -30.38 -1.87
C ARG A 174 -18.20 -29.85 -1.59
N LEU A 175 -17.58 -30.23 -0.47
CA LEU A 175 -16.18 -29.92 -0.18
C LEU A 175 -15.22 -30.64 -1.15
N GLU A 176 -15.48 -31.91 -1.46
CA GLU A 176 -14.72 -32.67 -2.47
C GLU A 176 -14.82 -32.03 -3.87
N GLN A 177 -16.02 -31.60 -4.28
CA GLN A 177 -16.22 -30.85 -5.52
C GLN A 177 -15.40 -29.55 -5.56
N TYR A 178 -15.34 -28.79 -4.46
CA TYR A 178 -14.52 -27.58 -4.38
C TYR A 178 -13.01 -27.87 -4.37
N GLN A 179 -12.56 -28.96 -3.74
CA GLN A 179 -11.16 -29.37 -3.78
C GLN A 179 -10.71 -29.74 -5.20
N ASN A 180 -11.55 -30.44 -5.96
CA ASN A 180 -11.27 -30.77 -7.36
C ASN A 180 -11.23 -29.50 -8.23
N GLN A 181 -12.16 -28.56 -8.05
CA GLN A 181 -12.14 -27.26 -8.75
C GLN A 181 -10.87 -26.43 -8.44
N ILE A 182 -10.35 -26.50 -7.21
CA ILE A 182 -9.08 -25.84 -6.86
C ILE A 182 -7.90 -26.50 -7.60
N GLN A 183 -7.85 -27.84 -7.67
CA GLN A 183 -6.79 -28.55 -8.41
C GLN A 183 -6.82 -28.24 -9.92
N ASP A 184 -8.01 -28.15 -10.53
CA ASP A 184 -8.16 -27.75 -11.93
C ASP A 184 -7.63 -26.31 -12.18
N LEU A 185 -7.91 -25.38 -11.27
CA LEU A 185 -7.43 -23.99 -11.35
C LEU A 185 -5.92 -23.89 -11.09
N GLU A 186 -5.37 -24.68 -10.16
CA GLU A 186 -3.92 -24.78 -9.95
C GLU A 186 -3.23 -25.35 -11.20
N HIS A 187 -3.81 -26.35 -11.87
CA HIS A 187 -3.30 -26.88 -13.13
C HIS A 187 -3.27 -25.82 -14.24
N GLN A 188 -4.39 -25.12 -14.46
CA GLN A 188 -4.48 -24.02 -15.43
C GLN A 188 -3.47 -22.89 -15.14
N ASN A 189 -3.29 -22.50 -13.87
CA ASN A 189 -2.29 -21.51 -13.48
C ASN A 189 -0.87 -21.99 -13.85
N ASN A 190 -0.53 -23.25 -13.59
CA ASN A 190 0.76 -23.83 -13.98
C ASN A 190 0.97 -23.85 -15.51
N GLU A 191 -0.07 -24.12 -16.31
CA GLU A 191 -0.01 -23.97 -17.77
C GLU A 191 0.25 -22.52 -18.19
N PHE A 192 -0.46 -21.55 -17.60
CA PHE A 192 -0.24 -20.13 -17.88
C PHE A 192 1.18 -19.67 -17.50
N GLN A 193 1.73 -20.11 -16.37
CA GLN A 193 3.12 -19.84 -15.99
C GLN A 193 4.10 -20.42 -17.01
N SER A 194 3.88 -21.65 -17.48
CA SER A 194 4.68 -22.28 -18.54
C SER A 194 4.66 -21.48 -19.85
N ILE A 195 3.47 -20.98 -20.25
CA ILE A 195 3.30 -20.10 -21.42
C ILE A 195 4.04 -18.76 -21.22
N ILE A 196 3.95 -18.14 -20.04
CA ILE A 196 4.65 -16.89 -19.70
C ILE A 196 6.17 -17.07 -19.76
N ILE A 197 6.69 -18.17 -19.20
CA ILE A 197 8.12 -18.51 -19.25
C ILE A 197 8.57 -18.66 -20.71
N LYS A 198 7.81 -19.41 -21.53
CA LYS A 198 8.11 -19.58 -22.96
C LYS A 198 8.09 -18.27 -23.74
N LYS A 199 7.09 -17.40 -23.54
CA LYS A 199 7.06 -16.09 -24.20
C LYS A 199 8.17 -15.16 -23.71
N THR A 200 8.56 -15.27 -22.44
CA THR A 200 9.72 -14.54 -21.89
C THR A 200 11.03 -15.00 -22.52
N THR A 201 11.21 -16.29 -22.83
CA THR A 201 12.41 -16.77 -23.55
C THR A 201 12.41 -16.37 -25.03
N GLU A 202 11.26 -16.48 -25.72
CA GLU A 202 11.11 -15.98 -27.11
C GLU A 202 11.47 -14.48 -27.21
N ILE A 203 10.98 -13.64 -26.30
CA ILE A 203 11.29 -12.20 -26.26
C ILE A 203 12.79 -11.95 -26.01
N LYS A 204 13.42 -12.69 -25.09
CA LYS A 204 14.87 -12.58 -24.83
C LYS A 204 15.71 -12.95 -26.06
N GLU A 205 15.31 -13.97 -26.81
CA GLU A 205 15.97 -14.36 -28.05
C GLU A 205 15.84 -13.27 -29.13
N ILE A 206 14.64 -12.72 -29.32
CA ILE A 206 14.38 -11.61 -30.25
C ILE A 206 15.23 -10.38 -29.88
N GLN A 207 15.30 -10.02 -28.60
CA GLN A 207 16.15 -8.92 -28.10
C GLN A 207 17.65 -9.17 -28.35
N HIS A 208 18.13 -10.40 -28.12
CA HIS A 208 19.51 -10.79 -28.43
C HIS A 208 19.82 -10.67 -29.92
N ASN A 209 18.93 -11.20 -30.77
CA ASN A 209 19.07 -11.16 -32.23
C ASN A 209 18.97 -9.72 -32.78
N PHE A 210 18.16 -8.85 -32.16
CA PHE A 210 18.14 -7.42 -32.48
C PHE A 210 19.46 -6.73 -32.10
N ARG A 211 19.97 -6.92 -30.88
CA ARG A 211 21.29 -6.39 -30.45
C ARG A 211 22.43 -6.85 -31.36
N ARG A 212 22.40 -8.10 -31.83
CA ARG A 212 23.37 -8.65 -32.77
C ARG A 212 23.30 -7.96 -34.14
N LYS A 213 22.09 -7.65 -34.65
CA LYS A 213 21.89 -6.89 -35.89
C LYS A 213 22.30 -5.42 -35.74
N ASP A 214 21.93 -4.76 -34.64
CA ASP A 214 22.34 -3.39 -34.33
C ASP A 214 23.87 -3.24 -34.30
N LYS A 215 24.57 -4.15 -33.60
CA LYS A 215 26.04 -4.20 -33.65
C LYS A 215 26.54 -4.41 -35.08
N MET A 216 26.01 -5.37 -35.83
CA MET A 216 26.45 -5.62 -37.21
C MET A 216 26.27 -4.39 -38.12
N MET A 217 25.18 -3.63 -37.96
CA MET A 217 24.97 -2.39 -38.72
C MET A 217 25.95 -1.29 -38.30
N LYS A 218 26.28 -1.17 -37.01
CA LYS A 218 27.33 -0.25 -36.53
C LYS A 218 28.72 -0.63 -37.03
N ASP A 219 29.07 -1.92 -36.98
CA ASP A 219 30.31 -2.46 -37.52
C ASP A 219 30.42 -2.28 -39.07
N GLN A 220 29.29 -2.22 -39.78
CA GLN A 220 29.22 -1.91 -41.22
C GLN A 220 29.32 -0.40 -41.50
N LEU A 221 28.65 0.42 -40.70
CA LEU A 221 28.62 1.88 -40.84
C LEU A 221 30.00 2.48 -40.54
N LEU A 222 30.68 2.01 -39.48
CA LEU A 222 32.07 2.39 -39.17
C LEU A 222 33.03 2.10 -40.34
N LYS A 223 32.90 0.92 -40.98
CA LYS A 223 33.68 0.59 -42.19
C LYS A 223 33.34 1.48 -43.39
N PHE A 224 32.11 1.97 -43.48
CA PHE A 224 31.71 2.89 -44.53
C PHE A 224 32.30 4.29 -44.28
N GLU A 225 32.34 4.75 -43.03
CA GLU A 225 33.06 5.97 -42.61
C GLU A 225 34.58 5.85 -42.85
N GLU A 226 35.19 4.72 -42.51
CA GLU A 226 36.60 4.43 -42.84
C GLU A 226 36.88 4.48 -44.34
N ASN A 227 35.98 3.92 -45.17
CA ASN A 227 36.10 3.95 -46.63
C ASN A 227 35.89 5.36 -47.21
N ILE A 228 34.95 6.15 -46.67
CA ILE A 228 34.78 7.56 -47.03
C ILE A 228 36.06 8.33 -46.71
N LYS A 229 36.60 8.17 -45.49
CA LYS A 229 37.82 8.87 -45.08
C LYS A 229 39.03 8.49 -45.94
N GLN A 230 39.20 7.22 -46.28
CA GLN A 230 40.24 6.78 -47.23
C GLN A 230 40.04 7.39 -48.63
N PHE A 231 38.80 7.55 -49.08
CA PHE A 231 38.49 8.22 -50.34
C PHE A 231 38.76 9.73 -50.27
N GLU A 232 38.42 10.40 -49.17
CA GLU A 232 38.72 11.82 -48.93
C GLU A 232 40.24 12.07 -48.88
N ASP A 233 40.99 11.27 -48.14
CA ASP A 233 42.46 11.33 -48.08
C ASP A 233 43.09 11.09 -49.47
N LYS A 234 42.53 10.15 -50.25
CA LYS A 234 42.96 9.90 -51.65
C LYS A 234 42.65 11.08 -52.58
N MET A 235 41.43 11.63 -52.52
CA MET A 235 41.01 12.79 -53.32
C MET A 235 41.80 14.05 -52.93
N LYS A 236 42.09 14.23 -51.64
CA LYS A 236 42.97 15.29 -51.13
C LYS A 236 44.38 15.14 -51.69
N LYS A 237 44.95 13.93 -51.64
CA LYS A 237 46.26 13.66 -52.22
C LYS A 237 46.28 13.90 -53.74
N GLU A 238 45.30 13.39 -54.48
CA GLU A 238 45.21 13.63 -55.94
C GLU A 238 45.08 15.12 -56.27
N LYS A 239 44.37 15.89 -55.44
CA LYS A 239 44.31 17.36 -55.53
C LYS A 239 45.66 18.02 -55.22
N GLU A 240 46.39 17.55 -54.21
CA GLU A 240 47.73 18.04 -53.86
C GLU A 240 48.76 17.71 -54.96
N ASP A 241 48.72 16.50 -55.53
CA ASP A 241 49.52 16.06 -56.68
C ASP A 241 49.18 16.90 -57.94
N LEU A 242 47.90 17.18 -58.21
CA LEU A 242 47.45 18.09 -59.28
C LEU A 242 47.92 19.54 -59.07
N ILE A 243 47.83 20.07 -57.85
CA ILE A 243 48.35 21.41 -57.50
C ILE A 243 49.87 21.44 -57.67
N SER A 244 50.58 20.38 -57.28
CA SER A 244 52.03 20.24 -57.46
C SER A 244 52.42 20.21 -58.95
N GLN A 245 51.71 19.44 -59.78
CA GLN A 245 51.89 19.43 -61.23
C GLN A 245 51.60 20.81 -61.83
N HIS A 246 50.47 21.44 -61.49
CA HIS A 246 50.10 22.71 -62.10
C HIS A 246 51.01 23.87 -61.65
N ASN A 247 51.53 23.85 -60.41
CA ASN A 247 52.58 24.76 -59.97
C ASN A 247 53.88 24.55 -60.75
N LYS A 248 54.25 23.29 -61.07
CA LYS A 248 55.40 22.96 -61.89
C LYS A 248 55.24 23.43 -63.34
N GLU A 249 54.05 23.27 -63.92
CA GLU A 249 53.67 23.84 -65.23
C GLU A 249 53.72 25.38 -65.21
N ILE A 250 53.23 26.01 -64.14
CA ILE A 250 53.29 27.48 -63.94
C ILE A 250 54.74 27.97 -63.87
N GLU A 251 55.64 27.28 -63.16
CA GLU A 251 57.06 27.64 -63.13
C GLU A 251 57.76 27.39 -64.48
N GLU A 252 57.38 26.34 -65.21
CA GLU A 252 57.90 26.09 -66.56
C GLU A 252 57.41 27.16 -67.56
N ILE A 253 56.15 27.59 -67.45
CA ILE A 253 55.57 28.71 -68.22
C ILE A 253 56.22 30.03 -67.81
N LYS A 254 56.44 30.30 -66.52
CA LYS A 254 57.19 31.48 -66.04
C LYS A 254 58.60 31.47 -66.61
N SER A 255 59.30 30.35 -66.60
CA SER A 255 60.64 30.20 -67.19
C SER A 255 60.64 30.52 -68.69
N LYS A 256 59.75 29.88 -69.46
CA LYS A 256 59.56 30.13 -70.90
C LYS A 256 59.15 31.58 -71.21
N ASN A 257 58.32 32.20 -70.38
CA ASN A 257 57.92 33.61 -70.50
C ASN A 257 59.06 34.58 -70.11
N MET A 258 59.87 34.25 -69.11
CA MET A 258 61.05 35.02 -68.74
C MET A 258 62.14 34.92 -69.82
N GLU A 259 62.27 33.77 -70.47
CA GLU A 259 63.23 33.57 -71.56
C GLU A 259 62.77 34.25 -72.87
N THR A 260 61.48 34.18 -73.21
CA THR A 260 60.93 34.91 -74.37
C THR A 260 60.92 36.42 -74.15
N THR A 261 60.64 36.92 -72.94
CA THR A 261 60.84 38.36 -72.63
C THR A 261 62.31 38.76 -72.65
N LYS A 262 63.26 37.94 -72.17
CA LYS A 262 64.72 38.16 -72.38
C LYS A 262 65.08 38.21 -73.88
N LYS A 263 64.51 37.34 -74.71
CA LYS A 263 64.70 37.32 -76.18
C LYS A 263 64.05 38.52 -76.88
N MET A 264 62.95 39.06 -76.36
CA MET A 264 62.35 40.30 -76.86
C MET A 264 63.10 41.55 -76.40
N LEU A 265 63.57 41.60 -75.14
CA LEU A 265 64.39 42.70 -74.61
C LEU A 265 65.73 42.81 -75.33
N THR A 266 66.39 41.70 -75.64
CA THR A 266 67.63 41.70 -76.45
C THR A 266 67.37 42.15 -77.89
N LYS A 267 66.26 41.74 -78.53
CA LYS A 267 65.84 42.29 -79.84
C LYS A 267 65.53 43.80 -79.77
N TYR A 268 64.83 44.28 -78.75
CA TYR A 268 64.50 45.70 -78.59
C TYR A 268 65.73 46.55 -78.30
N LYS A 269 66.67 46.05 -77.48
CA LYS A 269 67.95 46.72 -77.21
C LYS A 269 68.77 46.87 -78.50
N ALA A 270 68.96 45.77 -79.24
CA ALA A 270 69.69 45.79 -80.51
C ALA A 270 69.03 46.71 -81.57
N LYS A 271 67.70 46.85 -81.56
CA LYS A 271 66.99 47.80 -82.42
C LYS A 271 67.21 49.25 -81.99
N LEU A 272 67.11 49.55 -80.69
CA LEU A 272 67.34 50.89 -80.16
C LEU A 272 68.78 51.37 -80.33
N GLU A 273 69.77 50.49 -80.18
CA GLU A 273 71.18 50.82 -80.42
C GLU A 273 71.41 51.18 -81.91
N LYS A 274 70.80 50.43 -82.84
CA LYS A 274 70.87 50.72 -84.29
C LYS A 274 70.15 52.03 -84.68
N ASP A 275 68.92 52.24 -84.19
CA ASP A 275 68.12 53.44 -84.47
C ASP A 275 68.79 54.73 -83.92
N PHE A 276 69.70 54.62 -82.94
CA PHE A 276 70.45 55.74 -82.36
C PHE A 276 71.72 56.10 -83.16
N GLU A 277 72.42 55.11 -83.72
CA GLU A 277 73.59 55.34 -84.58
C GLU A 277 73.24 55.96 -85.94
N GLU A 278 72.12 55.56 -86.55
CA GLU A 278 71.72 56.09 -87.86
C GLU A 278 71.23 57.55 -87.76
N LYS A 279 70.50 57.91 -86.69
CA LYS A 279 70.04 59.31 -86.45
C LYS A 279 71.16 60.29 -86.09
N THR A 280 72.23 59.83 -85.45
CA THR A 280 73.35 60.71 -85.04
C THR A 280 74.32 61.03 -86.17
N LYS A 281 74.41 60.17 -87.21
CA LYS A 281 75.25 60.40 -88.40
C LYS A 281 74.59 61.36 -89.41
N ALA A 282 73.27 61.29 -89.59
CA ALA A 282 72.55 62.14 -90.56
C ALA A 282 72.45 63.62 -90.17
N ASN A 283 72.24 63.94 -88.87
CA ASN A 283 71.88 65.30 -88.45
C ASN A 283 73.09 66.25 -88.35
N ASN A 284 74.29 65.71 -88.05
CA ASN A 284 75.50 66.53 -87.89
C ASN A 284 76.09 67.01 -89.22
N LEU A 285 75.90 66.27 -90.32
CA LEU A 285 76.50 66.58 -91.63
C LEU A 285 75.87 67.80 -92.33
N ASN A 286 74.57 68.04 -92.13
CA ASN A 286 73.86 69.18 -92.71
C ASN A 286 74.03 70.49 -91.93
N ILE A 287 74.41 70.41 -90.64
CA ILE A 287 74.61 71.59 -89.79
C ILE A 287 76.00 72.21 -89.99
N LEU A 288 77.05 71.43 -90.29
CA LEU A 288 78.35 71.99 -90.68
C LEU A 288 78.28 72.71 -92.04
N LYS A 289 77.77 72.01 -93.07
CA LYS A 289 77.74 72.53 -94.47
C LYS A 289 76.87 73.78 -94.67
N SER A 290 75.97 74.07 -93.72
CA SER A 290 75.17 75.31 -93.70
C SER A 290 75.82 76.45 -92.91
N PHE A 291 76.80 76.16 -92.04
CA PHE A 291 77.64 77.18 -91.40
C PHE A 291 78.82 77.59 -92.30
N GLU A 292 79.49 76.65 -92.96
CA GLU A 292 80.65 76.92 -93.83
C GLU A 292 80.32 77.96 -94.92
N LYS A 293 79.25 77.73 -95.69
CA LYS A 293 78.80 78.68 -96.73
C LYS A 293 78.38 80.05 -96.17
N LEU A 294 77.89 80.11 -94.93
CA LEU A 294 77.54 81.38 -94.29
C LEU A 294 78.81 82.17 -93.92
N THR A 295 79.84 81.50 -93.42
CA THR A 295 81.14 82.12 -93.13
C THR A 295 81.91 82.55 -94.38
N GLU A 296 81.93 81.76 -95.45
CA GLU A 296 82.55 82.15 -96.72
C GLU A 296 81.90 83.42 -97.29
N THR A 297 80.57 83.51 -97.25
CA THR A 297 79.83 84.67 -97.76
C THR A 297 80.08 85.94 -96.93
N ILE A 298 80.20 85.81 -95.60
CA ILE A 298 80.47 86.96 -94.70
C ILE A 298 81.92 87.44 -94.85
N ILE A 299 82.90 86.51 -94.92
CA ILE A 299 84.32 86.86 -95.08
C ILE A 299 84.58 87.53 -96.43
N LYS A 300 83.94 87.06 -97.51
CA LYS A 300 84.08 87.69 -98.83
C LYS A 300 83.52 89.11 -98.85
N ASN A 301 82.29 89.31 -98.35
CA ASN A 301 81.65 90.63 -98.35
C ASN A 301 82.44 91.66 -97.50
N HIS A 302 82.92 91.30 -96.31
CA HIS A 302 83.72 92.23 -95.51
C HIS A 302 85.08 92.57 -96.11
N ASN A 303 85.73 91.66 -96.84
CA ASN A 303 86.98 91.99 -97.54
C ASN A 303 86.75 92.94 -98.72
N GLU A 304 85.64 92.79 -99.46
CA GLU A 304 85.27 93.69 -100.55
C GLU A 304 84.81 95.08 -100.02
N GLU A 305 84.11 95.15 -98.88
CA GLU A 305 83.82 96.41 -98.17
C GLU A 305 85.09 97.09 -97.63
N ILE A 306 86.09 96.33 -97.17
CA ILE A 306 87.38 96.89 -96.70
C ILE A 306 88.20 97.46 -97.86
N GLU A 307 88.24 96.82 -99.02
CA GLU A 307 88.89 97.38 -100.21
C GLU A 307 88.13 98.59 -100.79
N GLN A 308 86.79 98.61 -100.73
CA GLN A 308 86.02 99.83 -101.03
C GLN A 308 86.36 100.99 -100.08
N MET A 309 86.43 100.74 -98.77
CA MET A 309 86.82 101.76 -97.79
C MET A 309 88.27 102.22 -97.97
N ARG A 310 89.19 101.34 -98.37
CA ARG A 310 90.57 101.70 -98.70
C ARG A 310 90.67 102.55 -99.96
N ALA A 311 89.95 102.20 -101.03
CA ALA A 311 89.90 103.01 -102.25
C ALA A 311 89.29 104.40 -101.98
N GLU A 312 88.22 104.48 -101.20
CA GLU A 312 87.61 105.76 -100.80
C GLU A 312 88.52 106.61 -99.89
N LEU A 313 89.35 106.00 -99.04
CA LEU A 313 90.35 106.73 -98.25
C LEU A 313 91.53 107.20 -99.12
N GLN A 314 92.03 106.34 -100.01
CA GLN A 314 93.29 106.58 -100.73
C GLN A 314 93.25 107.80 -101.66
N GLN A 315 92.13 108.14 -102.30
CA GLN A 315 92.06 109.32 -103.18
C GLN A 315 91.10 110.44 -102.73
N LYS A 316 90.48 110.32 -101.55
CA LYS A 316 90.12 111.52 -100.75
C LYS A 316 91.38 112.24 -100.24
N ILE A 317 92.56 111.61 -100.32
CA ILE A 317 93.88 112.25 -100.17
C ILE A 317 94.23 113.05 -101.44
N ASP A 318 94.22 112.45 -102.63
CA ASP A 318 94.56 113.15 -103.89
C ASP A 318 93.58 114.28 -104.26
N ILE A 319 92.28 114.11 -104.00
CA ILE A 319 91.30 115.21 -104.12
C ILE A 319 91.62 116.38 -103.17
N LYS A 320 92.34 116.12 -102.06
CA LYS A 320 92.84 117.15 -101.14
C LYS A 320 94.23 117.69 -101.54
N ALA A 321 95.01 116.92 -102.31
CA ALA A 321 96.31 117.33 -102.83
C ALA A 321 96.24 118.36 -103.97
N GLN A 322 95.17 118.36 -104.78
CA GLN A 322 95.01 119.31 -105.89
C GLN A 322 93.86 120.32 -105.76
N LYS A 323 92.97 120.21 -104.76
CA LYS A 323 92.05 121.33 -104.45
C LYS A 323 92.80 122.52 -103.84
N HIS A 324 93.95 122.28 -103.21
CA HIS A 324 94.93 123.31 -102.82
C HIS A 324 95.68 123.98 -104.00
N THR A 325 95.30 123.72 -105.27
CA THR A 325 95.65 124.58 -106.42
C THR A 325 94.43 125.24 -107.08
N LYS A 326 93.29 125.29 -106.37
CA LYS A 326 92.22 126.29 -106.56
C LYS A 326 91.97 127.15 -105.32
N GLU A 327 92.42 126.68 -104.15
CA GLU A 327 92.73 127.51 -102.97
C GLU A 327 94.20 128.01 -103.00
N ASN A 328 94.79 128.01 -104.20
CA ASN A 328 95.52 129.16 -104.72
C ASN A 328 94.65 129.66 -105.89
N GLU A 329 93.50 130.26 -105.55
CA GLU A 329 93.36 131.72 -105.44
C GLU A 329 94.03 132.43 -106.62
N GLU A 330 93.21 132.91 -107.55
CA GLU A 330 92.96 134.33 -107.86
C GLU A 330 94.14 135.31 -108.04
N ILE A 331 95.38 134.85 -107.96
CA ILE A 331 96.58 135.50 -108.51
C ILE A 331 96.53 135.44 -110.04
N GLN A 332 96.24 134.27 -110.63
CA GLN A 332 95.95 134.10 -112.05
C GLN A 332 94.92 132.97 -112.25
N ASN A 333 93.70 133.20 -112.73
CA ASN A 333 93.22 134.33 -113.53
C ASN A 333 93.97 134.55 -114.86
N LEU A 334 94.56 133.46 -115.38
CA LEU A 334 94.80 133.25 -116.81
C LEU A 334 94.10 131.95 -117.33
N LYS A 335 92.75 131.89 -117.22
CA LYS A 335 91.77 131.18 -118.12
C LYS A 335 91.40 129.66 -117.92
N LYS A 336 90.08 129.30 -117.84
CA LYS A 336 89.30 128.06 -118.33
C LYS A 336 88.55 127.04 -117.37
N LEU A 337 87.30 126.61 -117.76
CA LEU A 337 86.48 125.34 -117.59
C LEU A 337 85.67 124.86 -116.29
N ILE A 338 84.88 123.73 -116.36
CA ILE A 338 83.52 123.43 -115.73
C ILE A 338 83.25 121.93 -115.17
N GLU A 339 82.48 121.69 -114.04
CA GLU A 339 81.78 120.43 -113.44
C GLU A 339 82.56 119.23 -112.71
N GLY A 340 82.03 118.23 -111.89
CA GLY A 340 80.79 117.98 -111.04
C GLY A 340 80.37 116.50 -110.51
N LYS A 341 79.84 116.31 -109.25
CA LYS A 341 78.89 115.26 -108.61
C LYS A 341 79.26 113.83 -107.98
N ASN A 342 78.40 113.24 -107.05
CA ASN A 342 78.03 111.78 -106.68
C ASN A 342 78.03 111.20 -105.18
N SER A 343 77.27 110.08 -104.82
CA SER A 343 77.16 109.26 -103.51
C SER A 343 76.24 107.95 -103.62
N SER A 344 75.84 106.98 -102.72
CA SER A 344 75.96 106.38 -101.30
C SER A 344 75.27 104.92 -101.26
N SER A 345 74.98 103.97 -100.28
CA SER A 345 74.99 103.61 -98.79
C SER A 345 74.92 102.00 -98.59
N ASN A 346 74.57 101.14 -97.57
CA ASN A 346 73.64 100.92 -96.36
C ASN A 346 74.02 99.52 -95.59
N LYS A 347 73.43 98.69 -94.62
CA LYS A 347 72.14 98.51 -93.81
C LYS A 347 72.01 97.64 -92.43
N PRO A 348 72.32 96.30 -92.19
CA PRO A 348 71.65 95.35 -91.15
C PRO A 348 72.54 94.42 -90.19
N ARG A 349 72.23 93.42 -89.26
CA ARG A 349 71.14 92.81 -88.35
C ARG A 349 71.69 91.77 -87.23
N ARG A 350 70.92 90.96 -86.41
CA ARG A 350 71.36 90.20 -85.13
C ARG A 350 70.53 88.92 -84.58
N LEU A 351 71.08 87.97 -83.71
CA LEU A 351 70.46 86.79 -82.92
C LEU A 351 71.40 86.20 -81.75
N ARG A 352 71.29 85.13 -80.85
CA ARG A 352 70.38 84.02 -80.25
C ARG A 352 70.69 83.74 -78.69
N ARG A 353 70.63 82.65 -77.82
CA ARG A 353 70.59 81.10 -77.61
C ARG A 353 70.00 80.75 -76.13
N SER A 354 70.07 79.72 -75.20
CA SER A 354 70.48 78.28 -74.76
C SER A 354 69.97 78.01 -73.25
N HIS A 355 69.98 76.96 -72.33
CA HIS A 355 70.22 75.46 -72.01
C HIS A 355 69.50 75.07 -70.61
N ARG A 356 69.58 74.03 -69.67
CA ARG A 356 70.27 72.72 -69.23
C ARG A 356 69.50 71.96 -68.01
N SER A 357 69.71 70.66 -67.57
CA SER A 357 69.04 69.96 -66.35
C SER A 357 69.61 68.56 -65.76
N ARG A 358 69.12 67.96 -64.58
CA ARG A 358 69.48 66.58 -63.95
C ARG A 358 68.67 66.02 -62.66
N PRO A 359 68.60 64.67 -62.28
CA PRO A 359 67.93 64.04 -61.03
C PRO A 359 68.57 62.77 -60.27
N VAL A 360 68.07 62.19 -59.10
CA VAL A 360 68.41 60.86 -58.37
C VAL A 360 67.42 60.31 -57.21
N SER A 361 67.29 58.96 -56.95
CA SER A 361 66.79 58.13 -55.73
C SER A 361 65.27 57.90 -55.36
N GLY A 362 64.74 56.94 -54.51
CA GLY A 362 65.14 55.59 -53.93
C GLY A 362 64.40 54.94 -52.65
N ALA A 363 64.06 53.60 -52.63
CA ALA A 363 63.89 52.56 -51.51
C ALA A 363 62.63 52.29 -50.53
N GLN A 364 62.46 51.01 -50.05
CA GLN A 364 61.72 50.41 -48.83
C GLN A 364 60.14 50.20 -48.74
N SER A 365 59.47 49.43 -47.81
CA SER A 365 59.63 48.07 -47.12
C SER A 365 58.53 47.61 -46.05
N LEU A 366 58.25 46.28 -45.84
CA LEU A 366 57.78 45.49 -44.61
C LEU A 366 56.27 45.28 -44.14
N ILE A 367 56.01 44.18 -43.34
CA ILE A 367 54.91 43.83 -42.34
C ILE A 367 53.71 42.83 -42.67
N GLU A 368 53.02 42.31 -41.62
CA GLU A 368 52.27 41.01 -41.43
C GLU A 368 50.71 41.07 -41.33
N GLY A 369 50.02 39.92 -41.13
CA GLY A 369 48.63 39.84 -40.56
C GLY A 369 47.87 38.48 -40.71
N GLU A 370 47.22 37.96 -39.65
CA GLU A 370 46.42 36.71 -39.60
C GLU A 370 44.94 36.89 -39.11
N LEU A 371 44.06 35.91 -39.42
CA LEU A 371 42.63 35.75 -39.03
C LEU A 371 42.20 34.28 -39.29
N PRO A 372 41.02 33.75 -38.84
CA PRO A 372 40.18 33.92 -37.63
C PRO A 372 39.79 32.49 -37.07
N PRO A 373 38.55 32.06 -36.71
CA PRO A 373 37.36 32.67 -36.07
C PRO A 373 36.70 31.84 -34.91
N GLU A 374 35.68 32.44 -34.26
CA GLU A 374 34.35 31.87 -33.87
C GLU A 374 34.05 30.69 -32.88
N ASN A 375 32.95 30.92 -32.13
CA ASN A 375 31.83 30.03 -31.71
C ASN A 375 31.92 28.93 -30.62
N SER A 376 31.03 29.10 -29.63
CA SER A 376 30.08 28.08 -29.08
C SER A 376 30.62 26.92 -28.20
N SER A 377 29.85 26.27 -27.31
CA SER A 377 28.48 26.48 -26.80
C SER A 377 28.26 25.85 -25.42
N VAL A 378 27.23 26.34 -24.73
CA VAL A 378 26.41 25.72 -23.65
C VAL A 378 26.64 24.22 -23.38
N ILE A 379 26.81 23.88 -22.10
CA ILE A 379 26.47 22.56 -21.52
C ILE A 379 25.46 22.79 -20.39
N MET A 380 24.34 22.07 -20.42
CA MET A 380 23.49 21.85 -19.24
C MET A 380 23.47 20.34 -18.94
N GLU A 381 23.99 19.93 -17.79
CA GLU A 381 23.84 18.55 -17.31
C GLU A 381 22.50 18.36 -16.58
N SER A 382 21.99 17.13 -16.63
CA SER A 382 20.61 16.81 -16.27
C SER A 382 20.51 15.89 -15.05
N GLN A 383 19.64 16.30 -14.12
CA GLN A 383 18.75 15.43 -13.33
C GLN A 383 19.38 14.26 -12.56
N SER A 384 19.53 14.46 -11.24
CA SER A 384 19.56 13.40 -10.25
C SER A 384 18.23 12.62 -10.23
N ILE A 385 18.29 11.29 -10.17
CA ILE A 385 17.14 10.43 -9.82
C ILE A 385 17.41 9.76 -8.47
N LEU A 386 16.56 10.03 -7.49
CA LEU A 386 16.51 9.33 -6.20
C LEU A 386 15.54 8.16 -6.29
N THR A 387 15.98 6.97 -5.88
CA THR A 387 15.11 5.81 -5.67
C THR A 387 14.80 5.65 -4.18
N THR A 388 13.54 5.88 -3.81
CA THR A 388 13.01 5.56 -2.47
C THR A 388 11.83 4.61 -2.62
N GLU A 389 12.08 3.32 -2.37
CA GLU A 389 11.01 2.32 -2.29
C GLU A 389 10.22 2.54 -0.98
N GLY A 390 8.92 2.78 -1.09
CA GLY A 390 8.01 3.02 0.03
C GLY A 390 6.83 2.07 -0.04
N ASN A 391 6.64 1.27 1.00
CA ASN A 391 5.64 0.19 1.04
C ASN A 391 4.21 0.69 0.78
N SER A 392 3.59 0.22 -0.32
CA SER A 392 2.15 0.30 -0.51
C SER A 392 1.45 -0.81 0.29
N MET A 393 1.15 -0.54 1.56
CA MET A 393 0.37 -1.44 2.41
C MET A 393 -1.08 -1.50 1.92
N ILE A 394 -1.54 -2.66 1.48
CA ILE A 394 -2.91 -2.86 0.99
C ILE A 394 -3.83 -3.06 2.21
N GLU A 395 -4.60 -2.03 2.55
CA GLU A 395 -5.68 -2.15 3.53
C GLU A 395 -6.85 -2.92 2.91
N LEU A 396 -7.18 -4.08 3.49
CA LEU A 396 -8.40 -4.80 3.18
C LEU A 396 -9.57 -4.17 3.96
N PRO A 397 -10.76 -4.00 3.35
CA PRO A 397 -11.92 -3.52 4.07
C PRO A 397 -12.38 -4.58 5.08
N PHE A 398 -12.31 -4.25 6.37
CA PHE A 398 -12.98 -5.05 7.40
C PHE A 398 -14.50 -4.88 7.26
N GLU A 399 -15.18 -5.93 6.83
CA GLU A 399 -16.64 -5.97 6.86
C GLU A 399 -17.14 -5.85 8.31
N HIS A 400 -18.10 -4.95 8.55
CA HIS A 400 -18.78 -4.87 9.84
C HIS A 400 -19.66 -6.11 10.02
N LEU A 401 -19.24 -7.01 10.91
CA LEU A 401 -20.11 -8.05 11.44
C LEU A 401 -21.19 -7.40 12.31
N ASP A 402 -22.41 -7.31 11.77
CA ASP A 402 -23.59 -6.90 12.52
C ASP A 402 -23.80 -7.79 13.76
N PRO A 403 -24.15 -7.22 14.92
CA PRO A 403 -24.32 -7.99 16.14
C PRO A 403 -25.52 -8.94 16.04
N ILE A 404 -25.27 -10.22 16.29
CA ILE A 404 -26.29 -11.29 16.27
C ILE A 404 -27.49 -10.90 17.14
N PRO A 405 -28.72 -10.84 16.61
CA PRO A 405 -29.89 -10.49 17.39
C PRO A 405 -30.17 -11.60 18.44
N PRO A 406 -30.48 -11.24 19.70
CA PRO A 406 -30.70 -12.22 20.75
C PRO A 406 -31.91 -13.11 20.45
N SER A 407 -31.72 -14.43 20.61
CA SER A 407 -32.74 -15.44 20.33
C SER A 407 -34.08 -15.15 21.03
N PRO A 408 -35.23 -15.24 20.32
CA PRO A 408 -36.53 -14.91 20.90
C PRO A 408 -36.92 -15.91 21.99
N ALA A 409 -36.76 -15.51 23.25
CA ALA A 409 -37.12 -16.30 24.42
C ALA A 409 -38.62 -16.66 24.42
N GLY A 410 -38.91 -17.88 23.95
CA GLY A 410 -40.28 -18.37 23.73
C GLY A 410 -41.09 -18.45 25.02
N LYS A 411 -41.90 -17.41 25.29
CA LYS A 411 -42.87 -17.40 26.41
C LYS A 411 -44.04 -18.35 26.12
N VAL A 412 -43.81 -19.64 26.33
CA VAL A 412 -44.83 -20.70 26.23
C VAL A 412 -45.90 -20.53 27.31
N ARG A 413 -46.90 -19.68 27.03
CA ARG A 413 -48.11 -19.51 27.84
C ARG A 413 -48.98 -20.77 27.77
N ARG A 414 -48.64 -21.80 28.57
CA ARG A 414 -49.55 -22.92 28.86
C ARG A 414 -50.80 -22.39 29.57
N LYS A 415 -51.89 -22.21 28.82
CA LYS A 415 -53.24 -22.04 29.41
C LYS A 415 -53.65 -23.36 30.07
N VAL A 416 -53.38 -23.49 31.37
CA VAL A 416 -53.97 -24.56 32.18
C VAL A 416 -55.48 -24.30 32.24
N ARG A 417 -56.27 -25.12 31.55
CA ARG A 417 -57.71 -25.23 31.81
C ARG A 417 -57.86 -26.08 33.08
N SER A 418 -58.41 -25.49 34.14
CA SER A 418 -58.93 -26.25 35.27
C SER A 418 -60.09 -27.14 34.79
N PRO A 419 -60.24 -28.36 35.33
CA PRO A 419 -61.48 -29.12 35.17
C PRO A 419 -62.64 -28.33 35.80
N LYS A 420 -63.82 -28.37 35.18
CA LYS A 420 -65.05 -28.14 35.92
C LYS A 420 -65.35 -29.39 36.76
N GLN A 421 -65.79 -29.16 37.99
CA GLN A 421 -66.49 -30.15 38.81
C GLN A 421 -67.94 -30.26 38.33
#